data_AF-S7Q9G7-F1
#
_entry.id   AF-S7Q9G7-F1
#
_cell.length_a   1.000
_cell.length_b   1.000
_cell.length_c   1.000
_cell.angle_alpha   90.00
_cell.angle_beta   90.00
_cell.angle_gamma   90.00
#
_symmetry.space_group_name_H-M   'P 1'
#
loop_
_entity.id
_entity.type
_entity.pdbx_description
1 polymer ?
#
loop_
_entity_poly.entity_id
_entity_poly.type
_entity_poly.pdbx_seq_one_letter_code
_entity_poly.pdbx_strand_id
1 'polypeptide(L)'
;MSASVVSVISRFLEEYLSTTPQRLKLLDAYLLYILLTGALQFGYCLLVGTFPFNSFLSGFISCVGSFILADKGMLCNKVTQNSLDQTVAIGSEVTLLCTYDTQYLNPDLYWYRKRPDHSFQFILYRDNIRAYDADFAQGRFSVQHSHTHRTFHLVISSVRTEDRATYYCAMSPPR
;
A
#
# COMPACT_ATOMS: atom_id res chain seq x y z
N MET A 1 36.79 13.92 -17.31
CA MET A 1 35.72 14.90 -17.00
C MET A 1 35.09 14.47 -15.69
N SER A 2 35.50 15.13 -14.60
CA SER A 2 35.09 14.80 -13.23
C SER A 2 33.63 15.20 -13.02
N ALA A 3 32.74 14.22 -12.96
CA ALA A 3 31.39 14.44 -12.44
C ALA A 3 31.54 14.99 -11.02
N SER A 4 31.21 16.26 -10.82
CA SER A 4 31.31 16.91 -9.52
C SER A 4 30.28 16.26 -8.60
N VAL A 5 30.66 15.85 -7.39
CA VAL A 5 29.77 15.20 -6.40
C VAL A 5 28.45 15.96 -6.22
N VAL A 6 28.51 17.30 -6.28
CA VAL A 6 27.35 18.19 -6.25
C VAL A 6 26.34 17.90 -7.37
N SER A 7 26.81 17.63 -8.59
CA SER A 7 25.95 17.31 -9.74
C SER A 7 25.28 15.94 -9.64
N VAL A 8 25.91 15.01 -8.92
CA VAL A 8 25.34 13.69 -8.65
C VAL A 8 24.25 13.83 -7.58
N ILE A 9 24.54 14.56 -6.50
CA ILE A 9 23.58 14.82 -5.42
C ILE A 9 22.35 15.55 -5.96
N SER A 10 22.52 16.59 -6.78
CA SER A 10 21.39 17.36 -7.33
C SER A 10 20.47 16.50 -8.20
N ARG A 11 21.04 15.62 -9.04
CA ARG A 11 20.25 14.68 -9.86
C ARG A 11 19.46 13.69 -9.02
N PHE A 12 20.07 13.12 -7.99
CA PHE A 12 19.36 12.23 -7.06
C PHE A 12 18.25 12.97 -6.31
N LEU A 13 18.48 14.22 -5.91
CA LEU A 13 17.50 15.04 -5.20
C LEU A 13 16.31 15.41 -6.10
N GLU A 14 16.57 15.77 -7.36
CA GLU A 14 15.53 16.05 -8.35
C GLU A 14 14.67 14.82 -8.64
N GLU A 15 15.31 13.68 -8.92
CA GLU A 15 14.61 12.40 -9.18
C GLU A 15 13.77 11.96 -7.97
N TYR A 16 14.32 12.13 -6.77
CA TYR A 16 13.61 11.82 -5.54
C TYR A 16 12.40 12.76 -5.32
N LEU A 17 12.55 14.06 -5.63
CA LEU A 17 11.46 15.02 -5.54
C LEU A 17 10.39 14.82 -6.62
N SER A 18 10.71 14.24 -7.79
CA SER A 18 9.70 13.97 -8.83
C SER A 18 8.97 12.64 -8.61
N THR A 19 9.67 11.59 -8.22
CA THR A 19 9.17 10.21 -8.33
C THR A 19 8.52 9.68 -7.04
N THR A 20 8.91 10.19 -5.88
CA THR A 20 8.48 9.65 -4.57
C THR A 20 7.15 10.25 -4.06
N PRO A 21 6.21 9.46 -3.51
CA PRO A 21 4.95 9.96 -2.94
C PRO A 21 5.17 10.79 -1.66
N GLN A 22 4.30 11.78 -1.41
CA GLN A 22 4.46 12.77 -0.33
C GLN A 22 4.59 12.15 1.09
N ARG A 23 3.92 11.02 1.34
CA ARG A 23 3.98 10.31 2.63
C ARG A 23 5.36 9.70 2.89
N LEU A 24 6.00 9.14 1.86
CA LEU A 24 7.37 8.63 1.95
C LEU A 24 8.36 9.79 2.15
N LYS A 25 8.16 10.92 1.46
CA LYS A 25 9.01 12.11 1.66
C LYS A 25 8.98 12.64 3.08
N LEU A 26 7.80 12.63 3.71
CA LEU A 26 7.67 13.00 5.12
C LEU A 26 8.41 12.00 6.03
N LEU A 27 8.33 10.71 5.71
CA LEU A 27 9.04 9.66 6.45
C LEU A 27 10.55 9.85 6.34
N ASP A 28 11.08 10.04 5.13
CA ASP A 28 12.52 10.21 4.89
C ASP A 28 13.05 11.51 5.51
N ALA A 29 12.27 12.61 5.45
CA ALA A 29 12.60 13.86 6.14
C ALA A 29 12.62 13.68 7.67
N TYR A 30 11.69 12.89 8.21
CA TYR A 30 11.65 12.54 9.62
C TYR A 30 12.84 11.66 10.04
N LEU A 31 13.22 10.67 9.21
CA LEU A 31 14.40 9.84 9.43
C LEU A 31 15.70 10.67 9.39
N LEU A 32 15.81 11.63 8.47
CA LEU A 32 16.92 12.57 8.41
C LEU A 32 16.98 13.45 9.66
N TYR A 33 15.83 13.97 10.11
CA TYR A 33 15.75 14.74 11.35
C TYR A 33 16.24 13.91 12.56
N ILE A 34 15.78 12.66 12.69
CA ILE A 34 16.24 11.74 13.74
C ILE A 34 17.76 11.56 13.70
N LEU A 35 18.33 11.29 12.52
CA LEU A 35 19.77 11.11 12.35
C LEU A 35 20.55 12.36 12.78
N LEU A 36 20.09 13.54 12.35
CA LEU A 36 20.71 14.82 12.71
C LEU A 36 20.63 15.07 14.22
N THR A 37 19.47 14.81 14.84
CA THR A 37 19.35 14.93 16.30
C THR A 37 20.25 13.96 17.04
N GLY A 38 20.41 12.72 16.57
CA GLY A 38 21.34 11.75 17.14
C GLY A 38 22.80 12.20 17.03
N ALA A 39 23.20 12.75 15.88
CA ALA A 39 24.54 13.28 15.67
C ALA A 39 24.83 14.51 16.55
N LEU A 40 23.85 15.41 16.69
CA LEU A 40 23.94 16.56 17.60
C LEU A 40 24.05 16.12 19.06
N GLN A 41 23.25 15.14 19.46
CA GLN A 41 23.30 14.57 20.81
C GLN A 41 24.66 13.92 21.09
N PHE A 42 25.21 13.18 20.12
CA PHE A 42 26.55 12.59 20.22
C PHE A 42 27.64 13.65 20.31
N GLY A 43 27.57 14.70 19.49
CA GLY A 43 28.48 15.84 19.54
C GLY A 43 28.44 16.56 20.89
N TYR A 44 27.25 16.77 21.44
CA TYR A 44 27.08 17.35 22.77
C TYR A 44 27.72 16.47 23.86
N CYS A 45 27.55 15.14 23.78
CA CYS A 45 28.17 14.20 24.72
C CYS A 45 29.70 14.28 24.69
N LEU A 46 30.31 14.40 23.50
CA LEU A 46 31.76 14.52 23.35
C LEU A 46 32.31 15.85 23.89
N LEU A 47 31.57 16.95 23.71
CA LEU A 47 32.04 18.31 24.06
C LEU A 47 31.77 18.70 25.52
N VAL A 48 30.58 18.37 26.04
CA VAL A 48 30.07 18.84 27.34
C VAL A 48 30.02 17.72 28.38
N GLY A 49 30.09 16.46 27.93
CA GLY A 49 29.98 15.28 28.80
C GLY A 49 28.53 14.80 28.96
N THR A 50 28.33 13.85 29.88
CA THR A 50 27.08 13.09 30.02
C THR A 50 26.05 13.75 30.95
N PHE A 51 26.22 15.00 31.35
CA PHE A 51 25.33 15.67 32.30
C PHE A 51 24.30 16.56 31.59
N PRO A 52 22.97 16.36 31.77
CA PRO A 52 22.29 15.31 32.55
C PRO A 52 22.00 14.02 31.74
N PHE A 53 22.35 12.86 32.31
CA PHE A 53 22.35 11.56 31.62
C PHE A 53 20.95 11.07 31.18
N ASN A 54 19.93 11.35 32.00
CA ASN A 54 18.56 10.91 31.74
C ASN A 54 17.95 11.58 30.50
N SER A 55 18.28 12.84 30.25
CA SER A 55 17.81 13.58 29.06
C SER A 55 18.50 13.10 27.78
N PHE A 56 19.77 12.69 27.89
CA PHE A 56 20.50 12.09 26.78
C PHE A 56 19.92 10.72 26.41
N LEU A 57 19.73 9.87 27.41
CA LEU A 57 19.21 8.53 27.21
C LEU A 57 17.77 8.55 26.68
N SER A 58 16.91 9.46 27.15
CA SER A 58 15.55 9.60 26.62
C SER A 58 15.52 10.09 25.18
N GLY A 59 16.37 11.06 24.82
CA GLY A 59 16.49 11.54 23.45
C GLY A 59 16.96 10.43 22.49
N PHE A 60 17.96 9.66 22.90
CA PHE A 60 18.49 8.55 22.12
C PHE A 60 17.45 7.42 21.96
N ILE A 61 16.79 7.00 23.04
CA ILE A 61 15.77 5.94 23.00
C ILE A 61 14.55 6.38 22.19
N SER A 62 14.13 7.64 22.27
CA SER A 62 13.03 8.16 21.44
C SER A 62 13.38 8.11 19.96
N CYS A 63 14.61 8.49 19.59
CA CYS A 63 15.10 8.44 18.22
C CYS A 63 15.11 7.02 17.65
N VAL A 64 15.64 6.06 18.42
CA VAL A 64 15.67 4.64 18.05
C VAL A 64 14.25 4.06 18.00
N GLY A 65 13.39 4.38 18.97
CA GLY A 65 12.00 3.91 19.02
C GLY A 65 11.18 4.39 17.82
N SER A 66 11.32 5.65 17.45
CA SER A 66 10.68 6.23 16.26
C SER A 66 11.16 5.60 14.95
N PHE A 67 12.45 5.29 14.84
CA PHE A 67 13.01 4.61 13.67
C PHE A 67 12.44 3.20 13.50
N ILE A 68 12.41 2.42 14.58
CA ILE A 68 11.88 1.04 14.58
C ILE A 68 10.37 1.01 14.31
N LEU A 69 9.62 1.98 14.83
CA LEU A 69 8.18 2.11 14.56
C LEU A 69 7.90 2.56 13.11
N ALA A 70 8.74 3.42 12.54
CA ALA A 70 8.62 3.81 11.13
C ALA A 70 8.85 2.63 10.18
N ASP A 71 9.80 1.74 10.49
CA ASP A 71 10.08 0.53 9.70
C ASP A 71 8.88 -0.44 9.68
N LYS A 72 8.25 -0.69 10.84
CA LYS A 72 7.03 -1.52 10.92
C LYS A 72 5.77 -0.85 10.38
N GLY A 73 5.74 0.49 10.32
CA GLY A 73 4.65 1.26 9.72
C GLY A 73 4.70 1.30 8.19
N MET A 74 5.84 0.95 7.59
CA MET A 74 6.08 0.99 6.14
C MET A 74 5.69 -0.33 5.44
N LEU A 75 4.60 -0.95 5.90
CA LEU A 75 4.01 -2.09 5.21
C LEU A 75 3.07 -1.54 4.15
N CYS A 76 3.64 -1.21 3.00
CA CYS A 76 2.86 -0.69 1.87
C CYS A 76 2.05 -1.84 1.25
N ASN A 77 0.90 -2.12 1.84
CA ASN A 77 -0.13 -2.90 1.19
C ASN A 77 -0.60 -2.12 -0.03
N LYS A 78 -0.47 -2.71 -1.22
CA LYS A 78 -0.89 -2.10 -2.47
C LYS A 78 -1.89 -2.98 -3.18
N VAL A 79 -2.91 -2.37 -3.76
CA VAL A 79 -3.81 -3.02 -4.71
C VAL A 79 -3.68 -2.28 -6.03
N THR A 80 -3.48 -3.03 -7.11
CA THR A 80 -3.34 -2.50 -8.47
C THR A 80 -4.44 -3.11 -9.34
N GLN A 81 -5.24 -2.24 -9.95
CA GLN A 81 -6.28 -2.63 -10.91
C GLN A 81 -5.90 -2.09 -12.29
N ASN A 82 -5.74 -3.00 -13.25
CA ASN A 82 -5.38 -2.67 -14.63
C ASN A 82 -6.58 -2.77 -15.59
N SER A 83 -7.80 -2.93 -15.06
CA SER A 83 -9.02 -2.91 -15.87
C SER A 83 -9.35 -1.48 -16.30
N LEU A 84 -9.04 -1.13 -17.55
CA LEU A 84 -9.57 0.06 -18.21
C LEU A 84 -11.10 -0.02 -18.33
N ASP A 85 -11.73 1.10 -18.67
CA ASP A 85 -13.17 1.09 -19.00
C ASP A 85 -13.42 0.17 -20.21
N GLN A 86 -14.32 -0.78 -20.04
CA GLN A 86 -14.56 -1.85 -21.00
C GLN A 86 -16.04 -1.89 -21.36
N THR A 87 -16.32 -1.82 -22.67
CA THR A 87 -17.65 -2.09 -23.21
C THR A 87 -17.72 -3.54 -23.64
N VAL A 88 -18.60 -4.31 -23.02
CA VAL A 88 -18.69 -5.77 -23.16
C VAL A 88 -20.09 -6.16 -23.63
N ALA A 89 -20.18 -7.15 -24.52
CA ALA A 89 -21.46 -7.63 -25.05
C ALA A 89 -22.24 -8.41 -23.99
N ILE A 90 -23.58 -8.28 -24.01
CA ILE A 90 -24.46 -9.04 -23.11
C ILE A 90 -24.26 -10.55 -23.35
N GLY A 91 -24.20 -11.32 -22.26
CA GLY A 91 -24.02 -12.77 -22.29
C GLY A 91 -22.56 -13.23 -22.45
N SER A 92 -21.62 -12.33 -22.74
CA SER A 92 -20.20 -12.67 -22.77
C SER A 92 -19.61 -12.79 -21.35
N GLU A 93 -18.40 -13.33 -21.27
CA GLU A 93 -17.63 -13.42 -20.03
C GLU A 93 -16.57 -12.31 -19.99
N VAL A 94 -16.42 -11.67 -18.84
CA VAL A 94 -15.39 -10.64 -18.62
C VAL A 94 -14.60 -10.93 -17.37
N THR A 95 -13.29 -10.66 -17.44
CA THR A 95 -12.36 -10.80 -16.32
C THR A 95 -11.76 -9.46 -15.94
N LEU A 96 -12.01 -9.04 -14.70
CA LEU A 96 -11.47 -7.81 -14.13
C LEU A 96 -10.19 -8.12 -13.36
N LEU A 97 -9.08 -7.54 -13.85
CA LEU A 97 -7.76 -7.81 -13.33
C LEU A 97 -7.47 -6.98 -12.08
N CYS A 98 -7.22 -7.68 -10.98
CA CYS A 98 -6.68 -7.14 -9.74
C CYS A 98 -5.44 -7.91 -9.29
N THR A 99 -4.38 -7.18 -8.96
CA THR A 99 -3.18 -7.71 -8.31
C THR A 99 -2.98 -6.99 -6.98
N TYR A 100 -2.51 -7.71 -5.98
CA TYR A 100 -2.23 -7.15 -4.67
C TYR A 100 -0.78 -7.39 -4.29
N ASP A 101 -0.23 -6.50 -3.48
CA ASP A 101 1.09 -6.64 -2.91
C ASP A 101 0.98 -6.48 -1.40
N THR A 102 1.38 -7.53 -0.71
CA THR A 102 1.34 -7.61 0.74
C THR A 102 2.30 -8.68 1.22
N GLN A 103 2.77 -8.44 2.44
CA GLN A 103 3.57 -9.37 3.23
C GLN A 103 2.73 -10.23 4.18
N TYR A 104 1.43 -9.96 4.31
CA TYR A 104 0.55 -10.80 5.10
C TYR A 104 0.33 -12.15 4.40
N LEU A 105 0.44 -13.24 5.15
CA LEU A 105 0.23 -14.59 4.62
C LEU A 105 -1.25 -14.88 4.30
N ASN A 106 -2.15 -14.19 4.99
CA ASN A 106 -3.60 -14.33 4.81
C ASN A 106 -4.27 -12.96 4.71
N PRO A 107 -4.18 -12.28 3.55
CA PRO A 107 -4.85 -11.01 3.35
C PRO A 107 -6.35 -11.20 3.12
N ASP A 108 -7.14 -10.28 3.67
CA ASP A 108 -8.58 -10.22 3.46
C ASP A 108 -8.87 -9.51 2.13
N LEU A 109 -9.37 -10.26 1.13
CA LEU A 109 -9.58 -9.76 -0.23
C LEU A 109 -11.07 -9.65 -0.57
N TYR A 110 -11.44 -8.50 -1.14
CA TYR A 110 -12.82 -8.14 -1.40
C TYR A 110 -13.02 -7.61 -2.82
N TRP A 111 -14.21 -7.88 -3.36
CA TRP A 111 -14.73 -7.20 -4.54
C TRP A 111 -16.04 -6.47 -4.23
N TYR A 112 -16.11 -5.23 -4.72
CA TYR A 112 -17.28 -4.37 -4.63
C TYR A 112 -17.65 -3.86 -6.01
N ARG A 113 -18.92 -3.45 -6.17
CA ARG A 113 -19.35 -2.62 -7.30
C ARG A 113 -20.01 -1.34 -6.81
N LYS A 114 -19.75 -0.25 -7.52
CA LYS A 114 -20.44 1.03 -7.39
C LYS A 114 -21.29 1.25 -8.63
N ARG A 115 -22.61 1.24 -8.46
CA ARG A 115 -23.54 1.47 -9.57
C ARG A 115 -23.60 2.96 -9.96
N PRO A 116 -24.17 3.30 -11.13
CA PRO A 116 -24.35 4.69 -11.56
C PRO A 116 -25.19 5.53 -10.60
N ASP A 117 -26.07 4.90 -9.82
CA ASP A 117 -26.86 5.52 -8.73
C ASP A 117 -26.04 5.77 -7.44
N HIS A 118 -24.73 5.56 -7.49
CA HIS A 118 -23.79 5.64 -6.37
C HIS A 118 -24.01 4.61 -5.25
N SER A 119 -24.86 3.60 -5.46
CA SER A 119 -24.99 2.50 -4.51
C SER A 119 -23.74 1.63 -4.52
N PHE A 120 -23.16 1.43 -3.34
CA PHE A 120 -22.06 0.48 -3.13
C PHE A 120 -22.63 -0.87 -2.73
N GLN A 121 -22.19 -1.92 -3.42
CA GLN A 121 -22.63 -3.29 -3.16
C GLN A 121 -21.42 -4.21 -3.03
N PHE A 122 -21.43 -5.02 -1.97
CA PHE A 122 -20.51 -6.12 -1.78
C PHE A 122 -20.82 -7.24 -2.78
N ILE A 123 -19.78 -7.79 -3.42
CA ILE A 123 -19.91 -8.92 -4.35
C ILE A 123 -19.46 -10.19 -3.65
N LEU A 124 -18.20 -10.21 -3.19
CA LEU A 124 -17.59 -11.39 -2.61
C LEU A 124 -16.34 -11.06 -1.79
N TYR A 125 -15.97 -12.03 -0.96
CA TYR A 125 -14.81 -12.01 -0.09
C TYR A 125 -14.12 -13.36 -0.09
N ARG A 126 -12.79 -13.36 -0.05
CA ARG A 126 -11.97 -14.55 0.15
C ARG A 126 -10.81 -14.26 1.10
N ASP A 127 -10.57 -15.22 1.99
CA ASP A 127 -9.31 -15.39 2.72
C ASP A 127 -8.83 -16.86 2.53
N ASN A 128 -7.73 -17.28 3.16
CA ASN A 128 -7.18 -18.65 3.05
C ASN A 128 -8.09 -19.77 3.60
N ILE A 129 -9.14 -19.42 4.35
CA ILE A 129 -10.02 -20.28 5.15
C ILE A 129 -11.49 -20.10 4.77
N ARG A 130 -11.93 -18.86 4.51
CA ARG A 130 -13.32 -18.43 4.39
C ARG A 130 -13.59 -17.86 3.00
N ALA A 131 -14.79 -18.14 2.52
CA ALA A 131 -15.32 -17.62 1.28
C ALA A 131 -16.78 -17.19 1.49
N TYR A 132 -17.10 -15.95 1.14
CA TYR A 132 -18.47 -15.42 1.22
C TYR A 132 -18.83 -14.72 -0.10
N ASP A 133 -20.01 -15.03 -0.62
CA ASP A 133 -20.56 -14.43 -1.84
C ASP A 133 -21.92 -13.80 -1.53
N ALA A 134 -22.20 -12.65 -2.14
CA ALA A 134 -23.52 -12.05 -2.10
C ALA A 134 -24.53 -12.91 -2.89
N ASP A 135 -25.80 -12.90 -2.48
CA ASP A 135 -26.84 -13.74 -3.10
C ASP A 135 -26.99 -13.51 -4.61
N PHE A 136 -26.85 -12.27 -5.08
CA PHE A 136 -26.92 -11.94 -6.51
C PHE A 136 -25.68 -12.39 -7.31
N ALA A 137 -24.57 -12.61 -6.61
CA ALA A 137 -23.28 -12.97 -7.19
C ALA A 137 -23.15 -14.48 -7.40
N GLN A 138 -23.90 -15.28 -6.63
CA GLN A 138 -23.87 -16.73 -6.69
C GLN A 138 -24.14 -17.25 -8.12
N GLY A 139 -23.24 -18.11 -8.62
CA GLY A 139 -23.36 -18.79 -9.90
C GLY A 139 -22.93 -17.97 -11.14
N ARG A 140 -22.78 -16.65 -11.06
CA ARG A 140 -22.31 -15.81 -12.18
C ARG A 140 -20.98 -15.12 -11.93
N PHE A 141 -20.73 -14.75 -10.68
CA PHE A 141 -19.48 -14.10 -10.28
C PHE A 141 -18.59 -15.14 -9.64
N SER A 142 -17.36 -15.24 -10.13
CA SER A 142 -16.35 -16.15 -9.61
C SER A 142 -15.01 -15.44 -9.53
N VAL A 143 -14.04 -16.04 -8.86
CA VAL A 143 -12.70 -15.44 -8.68
C VAL A 143 -11.63 -16.40 -9.13
N GLN A 144 -10.68 -15.88 -9.90
CA GLN A 144 -9.40 -16.53 -10.15
C GLN A 144 -8.37 -15.96 -9.18
N HIS A 145 -8.16 -16.66 -8.07
CA HIS A 145 -7.22 -16.28 -7.03
C HIS A 145 -5.94 -17.11 -7.15
N SER A 146 -4.80 -16.46 -7.37
CA SER A 146 -3.49 -17.09 -7.28
C SER A 146 -2.67 -16.42 -6.18
N HIS A 147 -2.42 -17.14 -5.07
CA HIS A 147 -1.56 -16.64 -3.99
C HIS A 147 -0.11 -16.46 -4.45
N THR A 148 0.39 -17.35 -5.32
CA THR A 148 1.76 -17.31 -5.83
C THR A 148 2.01 -16.06 -6.68
N HIS A 149 1.04 -15.69 -7.52
CA HIS A 149 1.14 -14.52 -8.39
C HIS A 149 0.50 -13.27 -7.76
N ARG A 150 0.00 -13.38 -6.52
CA ARG A 150 -0.78 -12.36 -5.81
C ARG A 150 -1.87 -11.72 -6.68
N THR A 151 -2.65 -12.55 -7.36
CA THR A 151 -3.75 -12.11 -8.23
C THR A 151 -5.10 -12.47 -7.63
N PHE A 152 -6.08 -11.58 -7.79
CA PHE A 152 -7.44 -11.75 -7.28
C PHE A 152 -8.46 -11.30 -8.32
N HIS A 153 -8.47 -11.96 -9.49
CA HIS A 153 -9.25 -11.52 -10.64
C HIS A 153 -10.72 -11.90 -10.51
N LEU A 154 -11.63 -10.96 -10.74
CA LEU A 154 -13.07 -11.21 -10.73
C LEU A 154 -13.52 -11.62 -12.13
N VAL A 155 -14.18 -12.77 -12.25
CA VAL A 155 -14.76 -13.27 -13.50
C VAL A 155 -16.28 -13.15 -13.39
N ILE A 156 -16.88 -12.50 -14.38
CA ILE A 156 -18.33 -12.33 -14.48
C ILE A 156 -18.80 -13.09 -15.71
N SER A 157 -19.44 -14.23 -15.49
CA SER A 157 -20.00 -15.06 -16.56
C SER A 157 -21.40 -14.56 -16.92
N SER A 158 -21.70 -14.51 -18.23
CA SER A 158 -22.98 -14.05 -18.77
C SER A 158 -23.35 -12.64 -18.29
N VAL A 159 -22.58 -11.64 -18.73
CA VAL A 159 -22.76 -10.23 -18.38
C VAL A 159 -24.15 -9.73 -18.74
N ARG A 160 -24.80 -9.00 -17.83
CA ARG A 160 -26.12 -8.40 -18.02
C ARG A 160 -26.06 -6.88 -17.98
N THR A 161 -27.10 -6.22 -18.47
CA THR A 161 -27.23 -4.75 -18.41
C THR A 161 -27.23 -4.21 -16.97
N GLU A 162 -27.76 -5.00 -16.03
CA GLU A 162 -27.76 -4.69 -14.59
C GLU A 162 -26.36 -4.69 -13.95
N ASP A 163 -25.37 -5.32 -14.60
CA ASP A 163 -24.00 -5.41 -14.10
C ASP A 163 -23.17 -4.17 -14.47
N ARG A 164 -23.74 -3.21 -15.23
CA ARG A 164 -23.08 -1.94 -15.54
C ARG A 164 -22.78 -1.15 -14.27
N ALA A 165 -21.52 -1.15 -13.85
CA ALA A 165 -21.03 -0.50 -12.64
C ALA A 165 -19.51 -0.30 -12.70
N THR A 166 -18.97 0.48 -11.78
CA THR A 166 -17.53 0.54 -11.53
C THR A 166 -17.16 -0.49 -10.47
N TYR A 167 -16.18 -1.34 -10.75
CA TYR A 167 -15.78 -2.43 -9.87
C TYR A 167 -14.49 -2.10 -9.11
N TYR A 168 -14.48 -2.39 -7.81
CA TYR A 168 -13.37 -2.07 -6.91
C TYR A 168 -12.86 -3.33 -6.23
N CYS A 169 -11.56 -3.56 -6.35
CA CYS A 169 -10.83 -4.57 -5.60
C CYS A 169 -10.24 -3.91 -4.36
N ALA A 170 -10.39 -4.54 -3.19
CA ALA A 170 -9.88 -4.00 -1.95
C ALA A 170 -9.24 -5.08 -1.10
N MET A 171 -8.25 -4.68 -0.31
CA MET A 171 -7.55 -5.54 0.64
C MET A 171 -7.53 -4.85 2.00
N SER A 172 -8.03 -5.51 3.04
CA SER A 172 -7.90 -5.03 4.42
C SER A 172 -6.71 -5.72 5.08
N PRO A 173 -5.88 -5.02 5.87
CA PRO A 173 -5.02 -5.69 6.84
C PRO A 173 -5.89 -6.38 7.91
N PRO A 174 -5.39 -7.44 8.57
CA PRO A 174 -6.07 -8.06 9.70
C PRO A 174 -6.29 -7.01 10.81
N ARG A 175 -7.49 -7.01 11.40
CA ARG A 175 -7.89 -6.13 12.50
C ARG A 175 -7.20 -6.50 13.82
#